data_AF-A0AAU9W286-F1
#
_entry.id   AF-A0AAU9W286-F1
#
_cell.length_a   1.000
_cell.length_b   1.000
_cell.length_c   1.000
_cell.angle_alpha   90.00
_cell.angle_beta   90.00
_cell.angle_gamma   90.00
#
_symmetry.space_group_name_H-M   'P 1'
#
loop_
_entity.id
_entity.type
_entity.pdbx_description
1 polymer ?
#
loop_
_entity_poly.entity_id
_entity_poly.type
_entity_poly.pdbx_seq_one_letter_code
_entity_poly.pdbx_strand_id
1 'polypeptide(L)'
;MRAPARREIVKWILAAWDGLDKTMIINSFKSCALTVAVDGSEDGHIHCFKENQPCRAGLQWLKVVQQVMSNLRDKDPFDGITESDVEDATPGSLIIDASDTEVIDIEYGR
;
A
#
# COMPACT_ATOMS: atom_id res chain seq x y z
N MET A 1 18.14 1.93 -31.31
CA MET A 1 18.73 1.57 -29.99
C MET A 1 18.21 0.21 -29.59
N ARG A 2 19.07 -0.70 -29.13
CA ARG A 2 18.67 -2.01 -28.61
C ARG A 2 18.34 -1.88 -27.13
N ALA A 3 17.27 -2.54 -26.66
CA ALA A 3 16.92 -2.55 -25.25
C ALA A 3 18.03 -3.24 -24.41
N PRO A 4 18.30 -2.77 -23.18
CA PRO A 4 19.22 -3.43 -22.26
C PRO A 4 18.77 -4.85 -21.92
N ALA A 5 19.69 -5.68 -21.45
CA ALA A 5 19.32 -7.01 -20.97
C ALA A 5 18.44 -6.88 -19.70
N ARG A 6 17.44 -7.77 -19.55
CA ARG A 6 16.56 -7.79 -18.36
C ARG A 6 17.33 -7.75 -17.05
N ARG A 7 18.46 -8.47 -16.96
CA ARG A 7 19.33 -8.49 -15.78
C ARG A 7 19.89 -7.11 -15.43
N GLU A 8 20.23 -6.30 -16.43
CA GLU A 8 20.74 -4.94 -16.22
C GLU A 8 19.63 -4.04 -15.68
N ILE A 9 18.42 -4.15 -16.24
CA ILE A 9 17.23 -3.43 -15.75
C ILE A 9 16.97 -3.76 -14.28
N VAL A 10 16.99 -5.05 -13.91
CA VAL A 10 16.79 -5.47 -12.51
C VAL A 10 17.86 -4.90 -11.58
N LYS A 11 19.14 -4.90 -12.01
CA LYS A 11 20.21 -4.28 -11.22
C LYS A 11 19.98 -2.78 -11.00
N TRP A 12 19.51 -2.06 -12.02
CA TRP A 12 19.21 -0.63 -11.90
C TRP A 12 18.03 -0.38 -10.96
N ILE A 13 16.98 -1.21 -11.04
CA ILE A 13 15.85 -1.15 -10.13
C ILE A 13 16.35 -1.35 -8.69
N LEU A 14 17.09 -2.43 -8.40
CA LEU A 14 17.61 -2.70 -7.06
C LEU A 14 18.48 -1.56 -6.53
N ALA A 15 19.39 -1.03 -7.34
CA ALA A 15 20.23 0.09 -6.95
C ALA A 15 19.42 1.37 -6.68
N ALA A 16 18.37 1.63 -7.46
CA ALA A 16 17.48 2.77 -7.23
C ALA A 16 16.67 2.61 -5.92
N TRP A 17 16.16 1.41 -5.64
CA TRP A 17 15.44 1.12 -4.40
C TRP A 17 16.34 1.19 -3.17
N ASP A 18 17.60 0.75 -3.25
CA ASP A 18 18.57 0.85 -2.16
C ASP A 18 18.92 2.30 -1.80
N GLY A 19 18.84 3.20 -2.78
CA GLY A 19 19.03 4.64 -2.58
C GLY A 19 17.83 5.37 -1.98
N LEU A 20 16.67 4.72 -1.83
CA LEU A 20 15.47 5.35 -1.26
C LEU A 20 15.46 5.27 0.26
N ASP A 21 15.23 6.42 0.89
CA ASP A 21 15.04 6.46 2.33
C ASP A 21 13.75 5.74 2.76
N LYS A 22 13.87 4.86 3.75
CA LYS A 22 12.73 4.08 4.25
C LYS A 22 11.62 4.97 4.79
N THR A 23 11.96 6.09 5.43
CA THR A 23 10.95 7.00 5.99
C THR A 23 10.18 7.73 4.90
N MET A 24 10.84 8.05 3.78
CA MET A 24 10.18 8.61 2.60
C MET A 24 9.11 7.65 2.04
N ILE A 25 9.43 6.36 1.97
CA ILE A 25 8.47 5.33 1.56
C ILE A 25 7.31 5.27 2.56
N ILE A 26 7.57 5.13 3.86
CA ILE A 26 6.51 5.08 4.88
C ILE A 26 5.60 6.32 4.81
N ASN A 27 6.18 7.50 4.63
CA ASN A 27 5.43 8.75 4.55
C ASN A 27 4.55 8.85 3.29
N SER A 28 4.94 8.24 2.17
CA SER A 28 4.09 8.22 0.97
C SER A 28 2.83 7.37 1.18
N PHE A 29 2.94 6.27 1.92
CA PHE A 29 1.80 5.43 2.28
C PHE A 29 0.85 6.15 3.24
N LYS A 30 1.38 6.83 4.26
CA LYS A 30 0.58 7.68 5.16
C LYS A 30 -0.11 8.84 4.42
N SER A 31 0.60 9.45 3.49
CA SER A 31 0.08 10.52 2.63
C SER A 31 -1.15 10.08 1.80
N CYS A 32 -1.19 8.81 1.40
CA CYS A 32 -2.31 8.19 0.70
C CYS A 32 -3.33 7.51 1.63
N ALA A 33 -3.25 7.72 2.94
CA ALA A 33 -4.13 7.11 3.94
C ALA A 33 -4.09 5.56 3.99
N LEU A 34 -3.01 4.92 3.52
CA LEU A 34 -2.92 3.46 3.46
C LEU A 34 -2.47 2.82 4.79
N THR A 35 -1.59 3.51 5.52
CA THR A 35 -0.96 3.00 6.75
C THR A 35 -1.10 4.01 7.90
N VAL A 36 -2.22 4.73 7.95
CA VAL A 36 -2.55 5.64 9.05
C VAL A 36 -3.28 4.88 10.15
N ALA A 37 -3.11 5.32 11.40
CA ALA A 37 -3.82 4.75 12.54
C ALA A 37 -5.35 4.81 12.38
N VAL A 38 -6.03 3.71 12.72
CA VAL A 38 -7.49 3.54 12.58
C VAL A 38 -8.31 4.41 13.53
N ASP A 39 -7.68 4.91 14.60
CA ASP A 39 -8.26 5.83 15.57
C ASP A 39 -8.28 7.30 15.07
N GLY A 40 -7.71 7.54 13.88
CA GLY A 40 -7.63 8.86 13.25
C GLY A 40 -6.54 9.76 13.81
N SER A 41 -5.66 9.28 14.70
CA SER A 41 -4.58 10.10 15.29
C SER A 41 -3.59 10.61 14.22
N GLU A 42 -3.50 9.89 13.10
CA GLU A 42 -2.59 10.17 12.00
C GLU A 42 -3.26 10.79 10.76
N ASP A 43 -4.57 11.08 10.80
CA ASP A 43 -5.31 11.60 9.63
C ASP A 43 -4.77 12.95 9.14
N GLY A 44 -4.10 13.71 10.00
CA GLY A 44 -3.41 14.95 9.63
C GLY A 44 -2.25 14.76 8.64
N HIS A 45 -1.73 13.53 8.48
CA HIS A 45 -0.68 13.21 7.51
C HIS A 45 -1.20 13.01 6.09
N ILE A 46 -2.51 12.78 5.93
CA ILE A 46 -3.14 12.54 4.63
C ILE A 46 -3.01 13.80 3.77
N HIS A 47 -2.43 13.65 2.57
CA HIS A 47 -2.04 14.80 1.77
C HIS A 47 -3.23 15.63 1.30
N CYS A 48 -4.32 15.01 0.87
CA CYS A 48 -5.47 15.74 0.35
C CYS A 48 -6.15 16.67 1.39
N PHE A 49 -5.86 16.49 2.68
CA PHE A 49 -6.35 17.32 3.77
C PHE A 49 -5.44 18.51 4.10
N LYS A 50 -4.22 18.58 3.54
CA LYS A 50 -3.28 19.67 3.79
C LYS A 50 -3.79 21.00 3.21
N GLU A 51 -3.14 22.08 3.63
CA GLU A 51 -3.43 23.41 3.11
C GLU A 51 -3.25 23.46 1.58
N ASN A 52 -4.13 24.20 0.90
CA ASN A 52 -4.17 24.33 -0.56
C ASN A 52 -4.50 23.04 -1.34
N GLN A 53 -4.97 21.98 -0.67
CA GLN A 53 -5.38 20.74 -1.32
C GLN A 53 -6.91 20.65 -1.49
N PRO A 54 -7.41 19.86 -2.47
CA PRO A 54 -8.83 19.81 -2.80
C PRO A 54 -9.74 19.41 -1.65
N CYS A 55 -9.23 18.57 -0.73
CA CYS A 55 -10.01 17.99 0.35
C CYS A 55 -9.67 18.61 1.71
N ARG A 56 -9.14 19.84 1.78
CA ARG A 56 -8.76 20.49 3.06
C ARG A 56 -9.83 20.39 4.16
N ALA A 57 -11.10 20.56 3.79
CA ALA A 57 -12.22 20.46 4.74
C ALA A 57 -12.50 19.02 5.21
N GLY A 58 -12.04 18.02 4.46
CA GLY A 58 -12.32 16.60 4.66
C GLY A 58 -11.87 16.06 6.02
N LEU A 59 -10.78 16.60 6.60
CA LEU A 59 -10.31 16.17 7.93
C LEU A 59 -11.34 16.44 9.03
N GLN A 60 -12.03 17.59 8.97
CA GLN A 60 -13.09 17.92 9.94
C GLN A 60 -14.28 16.99 9.77
N TRP A 61 -14.68 16.73 8.53
CA TRP A 61 -15.77 15.79 8.21
C TRP A 61 -15.45 14.38 8.69
N LEU A 62 -14.24 13.90 8.44
CA LEU A 62 -13.79 12.57 8.86
C LEU A 62 -13.87 12.40 10.38
N LYS A 63 -13.42 13.41 11.15
CA LYS A 63 -13.53 13.42 12.62
C LYS A 63 -14.96 13.34 13.12
N VAL A 64 -15.90 14.05 12.48
CA VAL A 64 -17.32 13.99 12.84
C VAL A 64 -17.88 12.59 12.60
N VAL A 65 -17.58 11.99 11.44
CA VAL A 65 -18.02 10.64 11.10
C VAL A 65 -17.42 9.62 12.05
N GLN A 66 -16.12 9.70 12.35
CA GLN A 66 -15.45 8.83 13.33
C GLN A 66 -16.10 8.94 14.71
N GLN A 67 -16.42 10.15 15.18
CA GLN A 67 -17.08 10.32 16.47
C GLN A 67 -18.47 9.69 16.49
N VAL A 68 -19.27 9.87 15.43
CA VAL A 68 -20.59 9.24 15.30
C VAL A 68 -20.46 7.71 15.29
N MET A 69 -19.52 7.18 14.50
CA MET A 69 -19.26 5.73 14.44
C MET A 69 -18.78 5.17 15.77
N SER A 70 -17.89 5.87 16.48
CA SER A 70 -17.41 5.49 17.81
C SER A 70 -18.55 5.39 18.82
N ASN A 71 -19.47 6.36 18.81
CA ASN A 71 -20.66 6.36 19.67
C ASN A 71 -21.67 5.24 19.32
N LEU A 72 -21.63 4.73 18.09
CA LEU A 72 -22.50 3.65 17.60
C LEU A 72 -21.86 2.26 17.72
N ARG A 73 -20.59 2.17 18.13
CA ARG A 73 -19.82 0.92 18.07
C ARG A 73 -20.24 -0.04 19.18
N ASP A 74 -21.24 -0.86 18.90
CA ASP A 74 -21.46 -2.14 19.60
C ASP A 74 -20.37 -3.14 19.15
N LYS A 75 -19.21 -3.08 19.83
CA LYS A 75 -18.01 -3.91 19.64
C LYS A 75 -17.35 -3.83 18.26
N ASP A 76 -16.04 -4.07 18.23
CA ASP A 76 -15.29 -4.15 16.97
C ASP A 76 -15.74 -5.41 16.20
N PRO A 77 -16.22 -5.32 14.94
CA PRO A 77 -16.59 -6.51 14.18
C PRO A 77 -15.40 -7.43 13.87
N PHE A 78 -14.17 -6.96 14.09
CA PHE A 78 -12.94 -7.73 14.00
C PHE A 78 -12.33 -8.05 15.38
N ASP A 79 -13.03 -7.76 16.49
CA ASP A 79 -12.62 -8.18 17.84
C ASP A 79 -12.58 -9.70 17.89
N GLY A 80 -11.38 -10.28 17.99
CA GLY A 80 -11.17 -11.72 17.98
C GLY A 80 -10.59 -12.30 16.68
N ILE A 81 -10.34 -11.48 15.64
CA ILE A 81 -9.50 -11.91 14.51
C ILE A 81 -8.04 -11.82 14.95
N THR A 82 -7.32 -12.92 14.75
CA THR A 82 -5.92 -13.11 15.15
C THR A 82 -5.02 -13.25 13.92
N GLU A 83 -3.70 -13.15 14.09
CA GLU A 83 -2.76 -13.37 12.98
C GLU A 83 -2.90 -14.77 12.35
N SER A 84 -3.43 -15.75 13.10
CA SER A 84 -3.74 -17.09 12.57
C SER A 84 -4.78 -17.07 11.45
N ASP A 85 -5.70 -16.10 11.43
CA ASP A 85 -6.73 -15.97 10.40
C ASP A 85 -6.16 -15.41 9.09
N VAL A 86 -4.98 -14.77 9.14
CA VAL A 86 -4.29 -14.19 7.97
C VAL A 86 -3.44 -15.24 7.25
N GLU A 87 -2.82 -16.17 7.97
CA GLU A 87 -1.99 -17.23 7.38
C GLU A 87 -2.80 -18.16 6.45
N ASP A 88 -4.06 -18.44 6.79
CA ASP A 88 -4.97 -19.30 6.01
C ASP A 88 -5.43 -18.66 4.67
N ALA A 89 -5.28 -17.33 4.54
CA ALA A 89 -5.63 -16.58 3.34
C ALA A 89 -4.49 -16.50 2.31
N THR A 90 -3.28 -16.95 2.65
CA THR A 90 -2.15 -16.99 1.73
C THR A 90 -2.30 -18.21 0.83
N PRO A 91 -2.54 -18.07 -0.49
CA PRO A 91 -2.45 -19.22 -1.38
C PRO A 91 -1.03 -19.75 -1.27
N GLY A 92 -0.89 -21.01 -0.82
CA GLY A 92 0.38 -21.63 -0.49
C GLY A 92 1.41 -21.34 -1.57
N SER A 93 2.45 -20.58 -1.19
CA SER A 93 3.69 -20.36 -1.92
C SER A 93 3.57 -20.48 -3.45
N LEU A 94 3.39 -19.36 -4.15
CA LEU A 94 3.85 -19.27 -5.53
C LEU A 94 5.39 -19.38 -5.50
N ILE A 95 5.87 -20.62 -5.42
CA ILE A 95 7.25 -20.99 -5.73
C ILE A 95 7.39 -20.67 -7.22
N ILE A 96 7.89 -19.48 -7.53
CA ILE A 96 8.43 -19.21 -8.86
C ILE A 96 9.69 -20.04 -8.93
N ASP A 97 9.56 -21.23 -9.51
CA ASP A 97 10.71 -22.06 -9.85
C ASP A 97 11.62 -21.24 -10.76
N ALA A 98 12.84 -20.99 -10.29
CA ALA A 98 13.83 -20.18 -10.99
C ALA A 98 14.51 -20.95 -12.14
N SER A 99 14.00 -22.14 -12.48
CA SER A 99 14.34 -22.88 -13.68
C SER A 99 13.08 -23.22 -14.47
N ASP A 100 12.70 -22.36 -15.42
CA ASP A 100 12.98 -22.72 -16.80
C ASP A 100 12.76 -21.58 -17.79
N THR A 101 13.61 -21.61 -18.79
CA THR A 101 13.83 -20.59 -19.79
C THR A 101 12.89 -20.86 -20.95
N GLU A 102 11.62 -20.44 -20.90
CA GLU A 102 10.80 -20.39 -22.10
C GLU A 102 10.08 -19.04 -22.24
N VAL A 103 10.46 -18.34 -23.30
CA VAL A 103 9.89 -17.06 -23.73
C VAL A 103 8.45 -17.32 -24.16
N ILE A 104 7.47 -16.86 -23.37
CA ILE A 104 6.09 -16.79 -23.83
C ILE A 104 5.97 -15.52 -24.68
N ASP A 105 5.97 -15.69 -26.01
CA ASP A 105 5.57 -14.64 -26.94
C ASP A 105 4.09 -14.31 -26.71
N ILE A 106 3.83 -13.16 -26.09
CA ILE A 106 2.48 -12.61 -26.01
C ILE A 106 2.29 -11.77 -27.27
N GLU A 107 1.68 -12.38 -28.30
CA GLU A 107 1.15 -11.64 -29.44
C GLU A 107 0.08 -10.66 -28.97
N TYR A 108 0.35 -9.36 -29.13
CA TYR A 108 -0.65 -8.33 -28.94
C TYR A 108 -1.54 -8.29 -30.21
N GLY A 109 -2.77 -8.78 -30.07
CA GLY A 109 -3.80 -8.69 -31.10
C GLY A 109 -4.12 -7.23 -31.44
N ARG A 110 -4.21 -6.97 -32.74
CA ARG A 110 -4.44 -5.68 -33.39
C ARG A 110 -5.88 -5.18 -33.22
#